data_AF-A0AAP1FCN5-F1
#
_entry.id   AF-A0AAP1FCN5-F1
#
_cell.length_a   1.000
_cell.length_b   1.000
_cell.length_c   1.000
_cell.angle_alpha   90.00
_cell.angle_beta   90.00
_cell.angle_gamma   90.00
#
_symmetry.space_group_name_H-M   'P 1'
#
loop_
_entity.id
_entity.type
_entity.pdbx_description
1 polymer ?
#
loop_
_entity_poly.entity_id
_entity_poly.type
_entity_poly.pdbx_seq_one_letter_code
_entity_poly.pdbx_strand_id
1 'polypeptide(L)'
;MKPEHFIREQGLDKAREVVEGIPSKYMECYYSTLCYCTKAKKYSDRFNPRIELVNMADLKRLVESIDLIKWHGGTKFAKDYLARNKAKHPNVSGWDELEQAIKDHESIYGGGDE
;
A
#
# COMPACT_ATOMS: atom_id res chain seq x y z
N MET A 1 10.77 9.49 -1.94
CA MET A 1 9.56 9.42 -2.78
C MET A 1 8.42 8.90 -1.92
N LYS A 2 7.22 9.46 -2.10
CA LYS A 2 6.03 8.91 -1.43
C LYS A 2 5.59 7.62 -2.15
N PRO A 3 5.20 6.54 -1.43
CA PRO A 3 4.76 5.28 -2.04
C PRO A 3 3.57 5.42 -2.99
N GLU A 4 2.63 6.34 -2.73
CA GLU A 4 1.50 6.64 -3.62
C GLU A 4 2.01 7.19 -4.96
N HIS A 5 3.05 8.04 -4.92
CA HIS A 5 3.70 8.56 -6.11
C HIS A 5 4.36 7.44 -6.90
N PHE A 6 5.07 6.53 -6.22
CA PHE A 6 5.69 5.37 -6.87
C PHE A 6 4.67 4.53 -7.63
N ILE A 7 3.52 4.22 -7.04
CA ILE A 7 2.45 3.44 -7.70
C ILE A 7 1.87 4.19 -8.89
N ARG A 8 1.66 5.51 -8.79
CA ARG A 8 1.16 6.32 -9.93
C ARG A 8 2.12 6.35 -11.11
N GLU A 9 3.43 6.48 -10.85
CA GLU A 9 4.45 6.59 -11.91
C GLU A 9 4.83 5.24 -12.51
N GLN A 10 4.97 4.21 -11.67
CA GLN A 10 5.53 2.92 -12.06
C GLN A 10 4.45 1.84 -12.31
N GLY A 11 3.23 2.08 -11.81
CA GLY A 11 2.12 1.14 -11.87
C GLY A 11 2.10 0.13 -10.73
N LEU A 12 0.91 -0.45 -10.50
CA LEU A 12 0.67 -1.44 -9.45
C LEU A 12 1.49 -2.72 -9.64
N ASP A 13 1.63 -3.20 -10.87
CA ASP A 13 2.38 -4.44 -11.15
C ASP A 13 3.85 -4.28 -10.78
N LYS A 14 4.43 -3.10 -11.03
CA LYS A 14 5.80 -2.82 -10.60
C LYS A 14 5.93 -2.72 -9.09
N ALA A 15 4.94 -2.14 -8.41
CA ALA A 15 4.91 -2.11 -6.95
C ALA A 15 4.86 -3.53 -6.35
N ARG A 16 4.03 -4.43 -6.91
CA ARG A 16 4.01 -5.84 -6.51
C ARG A 16 5.36 -6.51 -6.70
N GLU A 17 5.97 -6.36 -7.87
CA GLU A 17 7.30 -6.92 -8.17
C GLU A 17 8.36 -6.48 -7.14
N VAL A 18 8.34 -5.20 -6.75
CA VAL A 18 9.29 -4.65 -5.76
C VAL A 18 8.97 -5.11 -4.33
N VAL A 19 7.71 -5.34 -3.98
CA VAL A 19 7.34 -5.88 -2.67
C VAL A 19 7.67 -7.37 -2.56
N GLU A 20 7.41 -8.15 -3.61
CA GLU A 20 7.68 -9.59 -3.65
C GLU A 20 9.16 -9.90 -3.84
N GLY A 21 9.90 -9.01 -4.51
CA GLY A 21 11.33 -9.15 -4.78
C GLY A 21 12.25 -8.83 -3.62
N ILE A 22 11.73 -8.62 -2.39
CA ILE A 22 12.54 -8.30 -1.21
C ILE A 22 13.47 -9.49 -0.90
N PRO A 23 14.80 -9.30 -0.91
CA PRO A 23 15.74 -10.36 -0.60
C PRO A 23 15.54 -10.91 0.83
N SER A 24 15.64 -12.23 1.00
CA SER A 24 15.41 -12.89 2.29
C SER A 24 16.28 -12.36 3.43
N LYS A 25 17.49 -11.87 3.14
CA LYS A 25 18.36 -11.22 4.15
C LYS A 25 17.75 -9.99 4.82
N TYR A 26 16.72 -9.39 4.21
CA TYR A 26 15.98 -8.26 4.79
C TYR A 26 14.69 -8.69 5.48
N MET A 27 14.32 -9.98 5.46
CA MET A 27 13.12 -10.48 6.17
C MET A 27 13.26 -10.34 7.69
N GLU A 28 14.49 -10.34 8.22
CA GLU A 28 14.77 -10.08 9.64
C GLU A 28 14.83 -8.58 9.98
N CYS A 29 14.92 -7.71 8.98
CA CYS A 29 14.86 -6.26 9.18
C CYS A 29 13.41 -5.82 9.40
N TYR A 30 13.20 -4.80 10.24
CA TYR A 30 11.89 -4.16 10.31
C TYR A 30 11.54 -3.58 8.93
N TYR A 31 10.43 -4.00 8.34
CA TYR A 31 9.91 -3.46 7.08
C TYR A 31 9.83 -1.93 7.08
N SER A 32 9.63 -1.33 8.26
CA SER A 32 9.55 0.11 8.46
C SER A 32 10.86 0.85 8.19
N THR A 33 12.02 0.19 8.24
CA THR A 33 13.33 0.81 7.94
C THR A 33 13.86 0.45 6.56
N LEU A 34 13.29 -0.57 5.91
CA LEU A 34 13.66 -1.00 4.58
C LEU A 34 13.15 -0.02 3.51
N CYS A 35 14.02 0.34 2.59
CA CYS A 35 13.69 1.18 1.45
C CYS A 35 14.12 0.54 0.13
N TYR A 36 13.39 0.85 -0.93
CA TYR A 36 13.78 0.59 -2.31
C TYR A 36 14.24 1.88 -2.99
N CYS A 37 15.43 1.86 -3.59
CA CYS A 37 15.96 2.96 -4.38
C CYS A 37 15.54 2.79 -5.84
N THR A 38 14.69 3.68 -6.33
CA THR A 38 14.14 3.62 -7.70
C THR A 38 15.21 3.76 -8.77
N LYS A 39 16.19 4.63 -8.53
CA LYS A 39 17.32 4.88 -9.45
C LYS A 39 18.31 3.72 -9.51
N ALA A 40 18.73 3.23 -8.35
CA ALA A 40 19.71 2.14 -8.26
C ALA A 40 19.09 0.75 -8.45
N LYS A 41 17.75 0.65 -8.40
CA LYS A 41 16.96 -0.60 -8.42
C LYS A 41 17.44 -1.59 -7.36
N LYS A 42 17.67 -1.10 -6.15
CA LYS A 42 18.27 -1.85 -5.03
C LYS A 42 17.57 -1.53 -3.71
N TYR A 43 17.52 -2.53 -2.85
CA TYR A 43 17.07 -2.40 -1.47
C TYR A 43 18.17 -1.85 -0.56
N SER A 44 17.77 -1.08 0.44
CA SER A 44 18.65 -0.50 1.45
C SER A 44 17.94 -0.50 2.80
N ASP A 45 18.59 -1.08 3.81
CA ASP A 45 18.21 -1.02 5.23
C ASP A 45 18.72 0.27 5.92
N ARG A 46 19.66 0.96 5.28
CA ARG A 46 20.13 2.28 5.71
C ARG A 46 19.15 3.33 5.20
N PHE A 47 18.25 3.76 6.07
CA PHE A 47 17.40 4.92 5.82
C PHE A 47 18.26 6.18 5.80
N ASN A 48 18.61 6.63 4.59
CA ASN A 48 19.13 7.97 4.36
C ASN A 48 18.10 8.70 3.50
N PRO A 49 17.30 9.64 4.06
CA PRO A 49 16.18 10.25 3.35
C PRO A 49 16.64 10.82 2.00
N ARG A 50 16.15 10.24 0.91
CA ARG A 50 16.41 10.71 -0.45
C ARG A 50 15.11 10.70 -1.24
N ILE A 51 15.02 11.62 -2.21
CA ILE A 51 13.85 11.70 -3.08
C ILE A 51 13.62 10.39 -3.85
N GLU A 52 14.68 9.60 -4.10
CA GLU A 52 14.65 8.33 -4.85
C GLU A 52 14.32 7.08 -4.00
N LEU A 53 14.18 7.21 -2.67
CA LEU A 53 13.85 6.08 -1.79
C LEU A 53 12.35 5.99 -1.54
N VAL A 54 11.82 4.78 -1.60
CA VAL A 54 10.44 4.43 -1.23
C VAL A 54 10.47 3.51 -0.03
N ASN A 55 9.68 3.81 1.00
CA ASN A 55 9.56 2.96 2.18
C ASN A 55 8.81 1.65 1.83
N MET A 56 9.37 0.50 2.21
CA MET A 56 8.82 -0.80 1.85
C MET A 56 7.62 -1.23 2.69
N ALA A 57 7.53 -0.83 3.96
CA ALA A 57 6.34 -1.09 4.77
C ALA A 57 5.11 -0.37 4.19
N ASP A 58 5.27 0.92 3.88
CA ASP A 58 4.18 1.69 3.30
C ASP A 58 3.81 1.21 1.90
N LEU A 59 4.80 0.89 1.05
CA LEU A 59 4.53 0.36 -0.29
C LEU A 59 3.77 -0.97 -0.23
N LYS A 60 4.18 -1.89 0.65
CA LYS A 60 3.48 -3.17 0.87
C LYS A 60 2.04 -2.95 1.32
N ARG A 61 1.84 -2.08 2.30
CA ARG A 61 0.50 -1.71 2.80
C ARG A 61 -0.39 -1.19 1.67
N LEU A 62 0.11 -0.28 0.83
CA LEU A 62 -0.68 0.24 -0.29
C LEU A 62 -1.04 -0.84 -1.32
N VAL A 63 -0.11 -1.77 -1.62
CA VAL A 63 -0.37 -2.90 -2.52
C VAL A 63 -1.47 -3.80 -1.95
N GLU A 64 -1.37 -4.16 -0.67
CA GLU A 64 -2.38 -5.00 0.02
C GLU A 64 -3.74 -4.30 0.11
N SER A 65 -3.76 -3.00 0.38
CA SER A 65 -4.97 -2.18 0.37
C SER A 65 -5.66 -2.20 -0.99
N ILE A 66 -4.92 -2.06 -2.09
CA ILE A 66 -5.49 -2.14 -3.45
C ILE A 66 -6.06 -3.54 -3.72
N ASP A 67 -5.36 -4.60 -3.32
CA ASP A 67 -5.82 -5.98 -3.49
C ASP A 67 -7.11 -6.25 -2.70
N LEU A 68 -7.20 -5.75 -1.47
CA LEU A 68 -8.42 -5.83 -0.66
C LEU A 68 -9.60 -5.10 -1.31
N ILE A 69 -9.38 -3.89 -1.83
CA ILE A 69 -10.41 -3.14 -2.55
C ILE A 69 -10.86 -3.88 -3.81
N LYS A 70 -9.92 -4.48 -4.56
CA LYS A 70 -10.23 -5.29 -5.74
C LYS A 70 -11.06 -6.52 -5.37
N TRP A 71 -10.72 -7.19 -4.26
CA TRP A 71 -11.49 -8.33 -3.74
C TRP A 71 -12.93 -7.96 -3.40
N HIS A 72 -13.15 -6.76 -2.86
CA HIS A 72 -14.48 -6.20 -2.63
C HIS A 72 -15.22 -5.76 -3.92
N GLY A 73 -14.61 -5.87 -5.10
CA GLY A 73 -15.20 -5.43 -6.37
C GLY A 73 -15.02 -3.94 -6.68
N GLY A 74 -14.13 -3.25 -5.95
CA GLY A 74 -13.82 -1.84 -6.13
C GLY A 74 -14.29 -0.94 -4.98
N THR A 75 -13.82 0.31 -4.98
CA THR A 75 -13.96 1.25 -3.84
C THR A 75 -15.41 1.52 -3.46
N LYS A 76 -16.32 1.61 -4.44
CA LYS A 76 -17.75 1.80 -4.19
C LYS A 76 -18.34 0.64 -3.38
N PHE A 77 -18.06 -0.60 -3.79
CA PHE A 77 -18.56 -1.78 -3.10
C PHE A 77 -17.92 -1.96 -1.72
N ALA A 78 -16.62 -1.64 -1.58
CA ALA A 78 -15.94 -1.64 -0.29
C ALA A 78 -16.59 -0.67 0.72
N LYS A 79 -16.86 0.58 0.31
CA LYS A 79 -17.56 1.58 1.13
C LYS A 79 -18.97 1.14 1.52
N ASP A 80 -19.74 0.64 0.54
CA ASP A 80 -21.09 0.14 0.77
C ASP A 80 -21.09 -1.05 1.76
N TYR A 81 -20.14 -1.97 1.62
CA TYR A 81 -20.00 -3.12 2.50
C TYR A 81 -19.67 -2.68 3.94
N LEU A 82 -18.71 -1.76 4.11
CA LEU A 82 -18.34 -1.19 5.40
C LEU A 82 -19.54 -0.52 6.08
N ALA A 83 -20.26 0.36 5.36
CA ALA A 83 -21.41 1.10 5.88
C ALA A 83 -22.57 0.20 6.33
N ARG A 84 -22.85 -0.87 5.58
CA ARG A 84 -23.97 -1.78 5.88
C ARG A 84 -23.68 -2.75 7.03
N ASN A 85 -22.42 -3.10 7.25
CA ASN A 85 -22.04 -4.21 8.11
C ASN A 85 -21.29 -3.80 9.39
N LYS A 86 -20.49 -2.72 9.41
CA LYS A 86 -19.71 -2.30 10.59
C LYS A 86 -20.61 -2.07 11.81
N ALA A 87 -21.74 -1.39 11.64
CA ALA A 87 -22.69 -1.14 12.73
C ALA A 87 -23.41 -2.42 13.21
N LYS A 88 -23.61 -3.41 12.33
CA LYS A 88 -24.28 -4.68 12.68
C LYS A 88 -23.32 -5.69 13.33
N HIS A 89 -22.04 -5.60 13.00
CA HIS A 89 -21.02 -6.53 13.45
C HIS A 89 -19.78 -5.78 13.98
N PRO A 90 -19.92 -4.93 15.01
CA PRO A 90 -18.86 -3.99 15.42
C PRO A 90 -17.56 -4.66 15.90
N ASN A 91 -17.62 -5.94 16.30
CA ASN A 91 -16.47 -6.67 16.86
C ASN A 91 -15.68 -7.49 15.82
N VAL A 92 -15.95 -7.35 14.52
CA VAL A 92 -15.12 -7.96 13.47
C VAL A 92 -13.83 -7.15 13.34
N SER A 93 -12.68 -7.81 13.44
CA SER A 93 -11.37 -7.15 13.41
C SER A 93 -11.12 -6.40 12.09
N GLY A 94 -11.57 -6.96 10.96
CA GLY A 94 -11.30 -6.47 9.60
C GLY A 94 -11.85 -5.09 9.20
N TRP A 95 -12.55 -4.39 10.09
CA TRP A 95 -13.17 -3.10 9.74
C TRP A 95 -12.17 -1.97 9.59
N ASP A 96 -11.13 -1.95 10.43
CA ASP A 96 -10.15 -0.87 10.41
C ASP A 96 -9.19 -1.07 9.22
N GLU A 97 -8.87 -2.30 8.86
CA GLU A 97 -8.11 -2.62 7.65
C GLU A 97 -8.88 -2.22 6.38
N LEU A 98 -10.19 -2.50 6.30
CA LEU A 98 -10.99 -2.09 5.15
C LEU A 98 -11.11 -0.55 5.07
N GLU A 99 -11.26 0.12 6.20
CA GLU A 99 -11.29 1.59 6.25
C GLU A 99 -9.96 2.20 5.80
N GLN A 100 -8.84 1.64 6.26
CA GLN A 100 -7.50 2.04 5.82
C GLN A 100 -7.31 1.79 4.31
N ALA A 101 -7.77 0.65 3.81
CA ALA A 101 -7.64 0.30 2.39
C ALA A 101 -8.43 1.25 1.47
N ILE A 102 -9.61 1.72 1.92
CA ILE A 102 -10.38 2.74 1.20
C ILE A 102 -9.58 4.05 1.16
N LYS A 103 -9.06 4.52 2.30
CA LYS A 103 -8.26 5.75 2.38
C LYS A 103 -7.00 5.67 1.52
N ASP A 104 -6.34 4.53 1.49
CA ASP A 104 -5.14 4.28 0.67
C ASP A 104 -5.46 4.30 -0.82
N HIS A 105 -6.54 3.64 -1.22
CA HIS A 105 -6.95 3.65 -2.61
C HIS A 105 -7.30 5.08 -3.08
N GLU A 106 -7.98 5.86 -2.23
CA GLU A 106 -8.27 7.28 -2.50
C GLU A 106 -7.01 8.14 -2.51
N SER A 107 -6.06 7.89 -1.62
CA SER A 107 -4.80 8.64 -1.58
C SER A 107 -3.92 8.41 -2.81
N ILE A 108 -4.15 7.32 -3.56
CA ILE A 108 -3.48 6.99 -4.83
C ILE A 108 -4.30 7.49 -6.02
N TYR A 109 -5.61 7.17 -6.09
CA TYR A 109 -6.42 7.37 -7.30
C TYR A 109 -7.52 8.45 -7.17
N GLY A 110 -7.87 8.87 -5.96
CA GLY A 110 -9.00 9.78 -5.68
C GLY A 110 -8.74 11.27 -5.94
N GLY A 111 -7.63 11.62 -6.61
CA GLY A 111 -7.31 13.00 -6.98
C GLY A 111 -7.84 13.44 -8.35
N GLY A 112 -8.85 12.75 -8.88
CA GLY A 112 -9.34 12.93 -10.26
C GLY A 112 -10.85 12.90 -10.41
N ASP A 113 -11.59 13.40 -9.42
CA ASP A 113 -13.00 13.77 -9.55
C ASP A 113 -13.13 15.30 -9.39
N GLU A 114 -12.86 16.02 -10.47
CA GLU A 114 -13.58 17.25 -10.85
C GLU A 114 -14.32 16.98 -12.18
#